data_AF-A0A2Z5QYY5-F1
#
_entry.id   AF-A0A2Z5QYY5-F1
#
_cell.length_a   1.000
_cell.length_b   1.000
_cell.length_c   1.000
_cell.angle_alpha   90.00
_cell.angle_beta   90.00
_cell.angle_gamma   90.00
#
_symmetry.space_group_name_H-M   'P 1'
#
loop_
_entity.id
_entity.type
_entity.pdbx_description
1 polymer ?
#
loop_
_entity_poly.entity_id
_entity_poly.type
_entity_poly.pdbx_seq_one_letter_code
_entity_poly.pdbx_strand_id
1 'polypeptide(L)' 'MRSVSDHTVTDASHRYFLQHVSASVEFKWLTRSYHVATLDYDAELVKEFTHKFVQSLS' A
#
# COMPACT_ATOMS: atom_id res chain seq x y z
N MET A 1 -1.18 -1.29 -0.33
CA MET A 1 -1.03 0.17 -0.56
C MET A 1 0.16 0.38 -1.49
N ARG A 2 0.22 1.47 -2.27
CA ARG A 2 1.34 1.77 -3.18
C ARG A 2 1.50 3.28 -3.38
N SER A 3 2.75 3.72 -3.37
CA SER A 3 3.12 5.08 -3.75
C SER A 3 2.96 5.30 -5.25
N VAL A 4 2.32 6.41 -5.63
CA VAL A 4 2.20 6.80 -7.05
C VAL A 4 3.58 7.05 -7.65
N SER A 5 4.49 7.62 -6.88
CA SER A 5 5.88 7.86 -7.27
C SER A 5 6.80 6.87 -6.56
N ASP A 6 6.89 5.63 -7.03
CA ASP A 6 7.86 4.66 -6.51
C ASP A 6 8.99 4.41 -7.53
N HIS A 7 10.18 4.97 -7.24
CA HIS A 7 11.37 4.80 -8.09
C HIS A 7 12.18 3.53 -7.76
N THR A 8 11.83 2.80 -6.69
CA THR A 8 12.53 1.59 -6.26
C THR A 8 11.80 0.34 -6.71
N VAL A 9 10.48 0.30 -6.51
CA VAL A 9 9.63 -0.84 -6.89
C VAL A 9 8.69 -0.44 -8.01
N THR A 10 8.89 -1.06 -9.16
CA THR A 10 8.12 -0.78 -10.38
C THR A 10 6.65 -1.22 -10.31
N ASP A 11 5.83 -0.67 -11.21
CA ASP A 11 4.42 -1.07 -11.34
C ASP A 11 4.25 -2.52 -11.79
N ALA A 12 5.27 -3.14 -12.40
CA ALA A 12 5.21 -4.52 -12.84
C ALA A 12 5.01 -5.47 -11.65
N SER A 13 5.73 -5.26 -10.54
CA SER A 13 5.57 -6.06 -9.32
C SER A 13 4.17 -5.93 -8.74
N HIS A 14 3.61 -4.72 -8.77
CA HIS A 14 2.26 -4.46 -8.29
C HIS A 14 1.19 -5.15 -9.16
N ARG A 15 1.29 -5.03 -10.48
CA ARG A 15 0.39 -5.73 -11.42
C ARG A 15 0.49 -7.24 -11.26
N TYR A 16 1.70 -7.77 -11.14
CA TYR A 16 1.91 -9.20 -10.92
C TYR A 16 1.20 -9.67 -9.65
N PHE A 17 1.34 -8.97 -8.53
CA PHE A 17 0.63 -9.31 -7.29
C PHE A 17 -0.90 -9.32 -7.48
N LEU A 18 -1.48 -8.27 -8.08
CA LEU A 18 -2.93 -8.19 -8.28
C LEU A 18 -3.49 -9.26 -9.22
N GLN A 19 -2.70 -9.73 -10.19
CA GLN A 19 -3.08 -10.79 -11.11
C GLN A 19 -3.08 -12.18 -10.47
N HIS A 20 -2.30 -12.38 -9.41
CA HIS A 20 -2.05 -13.71 -8.83
C HIS A 20 -2.61 -13.89 -7.42
N VAL A 21 -3.08 -12.82 -6.77
CA VAL A 21 -3.73 -12.92 -5.46
C VAL A 21 -5.08 -13.60 -5.58
N SER A 22 -5.33 -14.65 -4.78
CA SER A 22 -6.59 -15.41 -4.80
C SER A 22 -7.63 -14.88 -3.82
N ALA A 23 -7.26 -13.90 -2.99
CA ALA A 23 -8.14 -13.26 -2.01
C ALA A 23 -8.60 -11.88 -2.49
N SER A 24 -9.72 -11.40 -1.95
CA SER A 24 -10.14 -10.01 -2.16
C SER A 24 -9.11 -9.06 -1.56
N VAL A 25 -8.72 -8.04 -2.32
CA VAL A 25 -7.73 -7.05 -1.92
C VAL A 25 -8.36 -5.66 -1.99
N GLU A 26 -8.32 -4.94 -0.87
CA GLU A 26 -8.52 -3.49 -0.87
C GLU A 26 -7.20 -2.80 -1.18
N PHE A 27 -7.19 -2.01 -2.26
CA PHE A 27 -6.01 -1.30 -2.70
C PHE A 27 -6.12 0.22 -2.47
N LYS A 28 -5.01 0.84 -2.04
CA LYS A 28 -4.91 2.26 -1.74
C LYS A 28 -3.66 2.88 -2.37
N TRP A 29 -3.84 4.04 -3.00
CA TRP A 29 -2.76 4.89 -3.48
C TRP A 29 -2.25 5.82 -2.38
N LEU A 30 -0.93 5.94 -2.30
CA LEU A 30 -0.22 6.93 -1.48
C LEU A 30 0.27 8.01 -2.44
N THR A 31 -0.34 9.20 -2.38
CA THR A 31 -0.13 10.26 -3.37
C THR A 31 0.95 11.24 -2.95
N ARG A 32 1.44 11.16 -1.70
CA ARG A 32 2.40 12.10 -1.14
C ARG A 32 3.69 11.43 -0.67
N SER A 33 3.90 10.16 -1.01
CA SER A 33 5.07 9.40 -0.55
C SER A 33 5.83 8.75 -1.70
N TYR A 34 7.12 8.50 -1.49
CA TYR A 34 7.93 7.63 -2.35
C TYR A 34 7.97 6.20 -1.81
N HIS A 35 9.00 5.42 -2.14
CA HIS A 35 9.11 4.00 -1.75
C HIS A 35 9.06 3.78 -0.23
N VAL A 36 9.79 4.60 0.53
CA VAL A 36 9.89 4.49 2.00
C VAL A 36 8.69 5.16 2.69
N ALA A 37 7.48 4.82 2.25
CA ALA A 37 6.24 5.50 2.64
C ALA A 37 5.90 5.40 4.13
N THR A 38 6.48 4.45 4.85
CA THR A 38 6.32 4.30 6.31
C THR A 38 7.02 5.39 7.11
N LEU A 39 7.93 6.16 6.48
CA LEU A 39 8.65 7.28 7.09
C LEU A 39 8.40 8.59 6.33
N ASP A 40 7.44 8.60 5.40
CA ASP A 40 7.17 9.72 4.50
C ASP A 40 5.82 10.39 4.85
N TYR A 41 5.36 11.33 4.03
CA TYR A 41 4.17 12.15 4.32
C TYR A 41 2.87 11.35 4.54
N ASP A 42 2.75 10.14 3.99
CA ASP A 42 1.58 9.26 4.21
C ASP A 42 1.79 8.23 5.35
N ALA A 43 2.83 8.36 6.17
CA ALA A 43 3.15 7.37 7.23
C ALA A 43 1.98 7.14 8.20
N GLU A 44 1.34 8.20 8.70
CA GLU A 44 0.17 8.05 9.59
C GLU A 44 -1.03 7.42 8.88
N LEU A 45 -1.19 7.66 7.57
CA LEU A 45 -2.23 7.05 6.77
C LEU A 45 -1.99 5.53 6.62
N VAL A 46 -0.74 5.11 6.35
CA VAL A 46 -0.36 3.68 6.34
C VAL A 46 -0.68 3.01 7.68
N LYS A 47 -0.34 3.67 8.79
CA LYS A 47 -0.60 3.19 10.14
C LYS A 47 -2.11 3.08 10.43
N GLU A 48 -2.88 4.11 10.12
CA GLU A 48 -4.33 4.15 10.35
C GLU A 48 -5.05 3.03 9.59
N PHE A 49 -4.76 2.87 8.30
CA PHE A 49 -5.38 1.81 7.50
C PHE A 49 -4.99 0.41 7.98
N THR A 50 -3.72 0.22 8.36
CA THR A 50 -3.26 -1.07 8.91
C THR A 50 -3.95 -1.38 10.23
N HIS A 51 -4.09 -0.38 11.11
CA HIS A 51 -4.79 -0.54 12.39
C HIS A 51 -6.26 -0.91 12.20
N LYS A 52 -6.97 -0.19 11.32
CA LYS A 52 -8.37 -0.48 10.96
C LYS A 52 -8.55 -1.89 10.38
N PHE A 53 -7.64 -2.30 9.50
CA PHE A 53 -7.66 -3.66 8.95
C PHE A 53 -7.54 -4.71 10.06
N VAL A 54 -6.56 -4.56 10.95
CA VAL A 54 -6.38 -5.50 12.08
C VAL A 54 -7.61 -5.53 12.99
N GLN A 55 -8.22 -4.38 13.29
CA GLN A 55 -9.46 -4.32 14.07
C GLN A 55 -10.66 -5.01 13.39
N SER A 56 -10.67 -5.10 12.06
CA SER A 56 -11.74 -5.81 11.34
C SER A 56 -11.61 -7.34 11.38
N LEU A 57 -10.48 -7.87 11.89
CA LEU A 57 -10.23 -9.30 12.01
C LEU A 57 -10.68 -9.89 13.35
N SER A 58 -11.01 -9.04 14.33
CA SER A 58 -11.58 -9.41 15.63
C SER A 58 -13.09 -9.34 15.61
#